data_AF-A0ABD0WJB6-F1
#
_entry.id   AF-A0ABD0WJB6-F1
#
_cell.length_a   1.000
_cell.length_b   1.000
_cell.length_c   1.000
_cell.angle_alpha   90.00
_cell.angle_beta   90.00
_cell.angle_gamma   90.00
#
_symmetry.space_group_name_H-M   'P 1'
#
loop_
_entity.id
_entity.type
_entity.pdbx_description
1 polymer ?
#
loop_
_entity_poly.entity_id
_entity_poly.type
_entity_poly.pdbx_seq_one_letter_code
_entity_poly.pdbx_strand_id
1 'polypeptide(L)'
;MSNYDRVIHHATSILCSKKGSMDLQQLHKKVFQRFDITEDDFWYIIKKCSRFVVVRCREKTEEWGTDSVVVAKTSLRLCRNYSKDGCRGCQDLHLCKYFVYGNCRYGKGRKPCKFSHDLCSEHNYPLLRECTLHELHEDELFLLLLQNDPTLLPEKYSLTREVCCHYNKGSGPHGACTFREGCTKLHMCTHFVQGDCLFGPKCKRQHVIDEHGRRMLEEKGLSGDIIHDLPVIYQNVYRLNTPIASYTAREHFAEPVSRPVIQKEDKKEICLHFLRRNCRFQEQCVCVHYKLPYKWEVFDGNCWKELRHTEDIERAFCDPRNTHSPGSRPVDFLTMTRESDPVRRLSTVSSVTKPAHYIMTTEWLWYYKGDHENWIEYGKPDDKKRTTSLSSRNLEEAYLANRSAEVTVMKGHRNYYLSFQDMYQRNPKHNTKRRVRRRPRFISSREVEETVSR
;
A
#
# COMPACT_ATOMS: atom_id res chain seq x y z
N MET A 1 -1.82 11.63 -28.97
CA MET A 1 -1.97 11.70 -27.51
C MET A 1 -3.41 12.10 -27.22
N SER A 2 -4.09 11.40 -26.32
CA SER A 2 -5.47 11.75 -25.96
C SER A 2 -5.51 13.12 -25.26
N ASN A 3 -6.68 13.77 -25.21
CA ASN A 3 -6.84 15.04 -24.47
C ASN A 3 -6.46 14.86 -22.99
N TYR A 4 -6.79 13.72 -22.40
CA TYR A 4 -6.43 13.36 -21.03
C TYR A 4 -4.92 13.23 -20.81
N ASP A 5 -4.16 12.68 -21.75
CA ASP A 5 -2.70 12.58 -21.61
C ASP A 5 -2.04 13.96 -21.50
N ARG A 6 -2.55 14.95 -22.25
CA ARG A 6 -2.04 16.32 -22.21
C ARG A 6 -2.36 17.01 -20.86
N VAL A 7 -3.55 16.77 -20.32
CA VAL A 7 -3.97 17.27 -19.01
C VAL A 7 -3.14 16.62 -17.89
N ILE A 8 -2.97 15.30 -17.93
CA ILE A 8 -2.15 14.55 -16.96
C ILE A 8 -0.71 15.04 -16.98
N HIS A 9 -0.14 15.22 -18.18
CA HIS A 9 1.22 15.74 -18.33
C HIS A 9 1.34 17.15 -17.75
N HIS A 10 0.41 18.04 -18.09
CA HIS A 10 0.43 19.41 -17.57
C HIS A 10 0.27 19.46 -16.05
N ALA A 11 -0.66 18.70 -15.48
CA ALA A 11 -0.86 18.61 -14.04
C ALA A 11 0.39 18.06 -13.32
N THR A 12 1.05 17.06 -13.91
CA THR A 12 2.30 16.50 -13.39
C THR A 12 3.42 17.54 -13.41
N SER A 13 3.59 18.27 -14.52
CA SER A 13 4.57 19.36 -14.64
C SER A 13 4.31 20.48 -13.62
N ILE A 14 3.06 20.91 -13.44
CA ILE A 14 2.72 21.90 -12.41
C ILE A 14 3.12 21.42 -11.02
N LEU A 15 2.77 20.18 -10.67
CA LEU A 15 3.11 19.62 -9.36
C LEU A 15 4.62 19.55 -9.15
N CYS A 16 5.38 19.07 -10.14
CA CYS A 16 6.83 18.96 -10.02
C CYS A 16 7.51 20.35 -9.93
N SER A 17 7.04 21.34 -10.69
CA SER A 17 7.46 22.75 -10.57
C SER A 17 7.16 23.36 -9.19
N LYS A 18 6.26 22.75 -8.42
CA LYS A 18 5.90 23.09 -7.05
C LYS A 18 6.39 22.05 -6.04
N LYS A 19 7.58 21.49 -6.29
CA LYS A 19 8.27 20.57 -5.37
C LYS A 19 7.50 19.27 -5.11
N GLY A 20 6.70 18.84 -6.08
CA GLY A 20 6.00 17.56 -6.11
C GLY A 20 4.63 17.52 -5.42
N SER A 21 4.14 18.63 -4.84
CA SER A 21 2.78 18.71 -4.31
C SER A 21 2.21 20.13 -4.30
N MET A 22 0.87 20.25 -4.29
CA MET A 22 0.20 21.55 -4.13
C MET A 22 -1.26 21.38 -3.66
N ASP A 23 -1.88 22.47 -3.23
CA ASP A 23 -3.32 22.47 -2.91
C ASP A 23 -4.17 22.14 -4.15
N LEU A 24 -5.17 21.28 -3.95
CA LEU A 24 -6.05 20.78 -5.00
C LEU A 24 -6.80 21.90 -5.73
N GLN A 25 -7.26 22.92 -5.01
CA GLN A 25 -7.91 24.10 -5.60
C GLN A 25 -6.95 24.90 -6.48
N GLN A 26 -5.67 24.99 -6.10
CA GLN A 26 -4.67 25.66 -6.93
C GLN A 26 -4.33 24.86 -8.18
N LEU A 27 -4.27 23.52 -8.08
CA LEU A 27 -4.06 22.64 -9.24
C LEU A 27 -5.24 22.76 -10.21
N HIS A 28 -6.47 22.68 -9.69
CA HIS A 28 -7.71 22.86 -10.43
C HIS A 28 -7.69 24.16 -11.24
N LYS A 29 -7.49 25.31 -10.57
CA LYS A 29 -7.41 26.62 -11.24
C LYS A 29 -6.38 26.65 -12.37
N LYS A 30 -5.20 26.06 -12.17
CA LYS A 30 -4.14 26.06 -13.18
C LYS A 30 -4.43 25.14 -14.37
N VAL A 31 -5.10 24.02 -14.15
CA VAL A 31 -5.50 23.11 -15.23
C VAL A 31 -6.57 23.76 -16.11
N PHE A 32 -7.61 24.34 -15.50
CA PHE A 32 -8.70 25.02 -16.21
C PHE A 32 -8.28 26.31 -16.92
N GLN A 33 -7.16 26.92 -16.52
CA GLN A 33 -6.56 28.04 -17.25
C GLN A 33 -6.01 27.66 -18.62
N ARG A 34 -5.64 26.38 -18.82
CA ARG A 34 -4.98 25.92 -20.04
C ARG A 34 -5.80 24.91 -20.85
N PHE A 35 -6.71 24.20 -20.20
CA PHE A 35 -7.51 23.16 -20.82
C PHE A 35 -8.98 23.41 -20.57
N ASP A 36 -9.76 23.25 -21.64
CA ASP A 36 -11.22 23.20 -21.58
C ASP A 36 -11.64 21.74 -21.36
N ILE A 37 -11.90 21.39 -20.09
CA ILE A 37 -12.32 20.06 -19.64
C ILE A 37 -13.49 20.19 -18.67
N THR A 38 -14.27 19.14 -18.51
CA THR A 38 -15.34 19.13 -17.50
C THR A 38 -14.77 18.93 -16.09
N GLU A 39 -15.53 19.34 -15.07
CA GLU A 39 -15.21 19.05 -13.67
C GLU A 39 -15.08 17.54 -13.42
N ASP A 40 -15.98 16.74 -13.99
CA ASP A 40 -15.96 15.29 -13.86
C ASP A 40 -14.69 14.67 -14.45
N ASP A 41 -14.23 15.15 -15.61
CA ASP A 41 -12.98 14.71 -16.22
C ASP A 41 -11.77 15.04 -15.34
N PHE A 42 -11.72 16.26 -14.78
CA PHE A 42 -10.67 16.65 -13.85
C PHE A 42 -10.65 15.72 -12.63
N TRP A 43 -11.81 15.48 -12.01
CA TRP A 43 -11.92 14.59 -10.85
C TRP A 43 -11.57 13.14 -11.17
N TYR A 44 -11.98 12.65 -12.33
CA TYR A 44 -11.63 11.33 -12.81
C TYR A 44 -10.11 11.19 -12.96
N ILE A 45 -9.46 12.15 -13.63
CA ILE A 45 -8.01 12.16 -13.80
C ILE A 45 -7.29 12.17 -12.46
N ILE A 46 -7.63 13.10 -11.56
CA ILE A 46 -6.94 13.25 -10.27
C ILE A 46 -7.18 12.07 -9.33
N LYS A 47 -8.36 11.44 -9.34
CA LYS A 47 -8.68 10.32 -8.43
C LYS A 47 -8.30 8.94 -8.98
N LYS A 48 -8.26 8.74 -10.30
CA LYS A 48 -8.03 7.43 -10.93
C LYS A 48 -6.64 7.27 -11.51
N CYS A 49 -5.95 8.35 -11.87
CA CYS A 49 -4.60 8.26 -12.39
C CYS A 49 -3.62 7.87 -11.28
N SER A 50 -2.82 6.82 -11.52
CA SER A 50 -1.80 6.34 -10.57
C SER A 50 -0.68 7.35 -10.28
N ARG A 51 -0.65 8.46 -11.01
CA ARG A 51 0.32 9.56 -10.91
C ARG A 51 -0.04 10.60 -9.85
N PHE A 52 -1.27 10.58 -9.36
CA PHE A 52 -1.73 11.56 -8.39
C PHE A 52 -2.22 10.87 -7.13
N VAL A 53 -1.89 11.47 -6.00
CA VAL A 53 -2.37 11.06 -4.68
C VAL A 53 -2.99 12.29 -4.05
N VAL A 54 -4.29 12.23 -3.75
CA VAL A 54 -5.00 13.30 -3.04
C VAL A 54 -5.01 12.97 -1.55
N VAL A 55 -4.50 13.90 -0.74
CA VAL A 55 -4.44 13.79 0.72
C VAL A 55 -5.20 14.95 1.36
N ARG A 56 -6.09 14.67 2.30
CA ARG A 56 -6.81 15.68 3.08
C ARG A 56 -5.95 16.10 4.29
N CYS A 57 -5.74 17.40 4.47
CA CYS A 57 -4.89 17.95 5.52
C CYS A 57 -5.63 18.27 6.83
N ARG A 58 -6.98 18.43 6.84
CA ARG A 58 -7.76 18.70 8.06
C ARG A 58 -9.16 18.08 8.01
N GLU A 59 -9.64 17.62 9.16
CA GLU A 59 -10.97 17.01 9.37
C GLU A 59 -12.10 18.04 9.57
N LYS A 60 -11.82 19.36 9.48
CA LYS A 60 -12.70 20.39 10.07
C LYS A 60 -13.53 21.23 9.10
N THR A 61 -13.39 21.09 7.79
CA THR A 61 -14.20 21.86 6.83
C THR A 61 -15.01 20.92 5.96
N GLU A 62 -16.34 21.02 6.07
CA GLU A 62 -17.32 20.26 5.29
C GLU A 62 -17.32 20.64 3.80
N GLU A 63 -16.54 21.65 3.40
CA GLU A 63 -16.34 22.04 2.01
C GLU A 63 -15.24 21.21 1.35
N TRP A 64 -15.61 20.44 0.32
CA TRP A 64 -14.65 19.79 -0.56
C TRP A 64 -13.88 20.84 -1.36
N GLY A 65 -12.60 21.03 -1.03
CA GLY A 65 -11.66 21.77 -1.87
C GLY A 65 -10.67 22.67 -1.15
N THR A 66 -10.92 23.05 0.10
CA THR A 66 -10.11 24.07 0.78
C THR A 66 -8.86 23.53 1.48
N ASP A 67 -8.85 22.27 1.94
CA ASP A 67 -7.75 21.68 2.73
C ASP A 67 -7.23 20.34 2.14
N SER A 68 -7.28 20.13 0.82
CA SER A 68 -6.73 18.93 0.17
C SER A 68 -5.47 19.23 -0.63
N VAL A 69 -4.46 18.37 -0.52
CA VAL A 69 -3.19 18.47 -1.24
C VAL A 69 -3.09 17.33 -2.24
N VAL A 70 -2.67 17.64 -3.46
CA VAL A 70 -2.34 16.65 -4.50
C VAL A 70 -0.84 16.45 -4.52
N VAL A 71 -0.38 15.20 -4.50
CA VAL A 71 1.03 14.81 -4.53
C VAL A 71 1.30 14.01 -5.81
N ALA A 72 2.38 14.36 -6.52
CA ALA A 72 2.82 13.66 -7.71
C ALA A 72 3.49 12.31 -7.36
N LYS A 73 3.15 11.28 -8.13
CA LYS A 73 3.59 9.90 -7.91
C LYS A 73 4.12 9.30 -9.21
N THR A 74 5.16 8.47 -9.10
CA THR A 74 5.69 7.68 -10.21
C THR A 74 6.05 6.28 -9.76
N SER A 75 5.99 5.31 -10.68
CA SER A 75 6.49 3.94 -10.50
C SER A 75 7.98 3.81 -10.77
N LEU A 76 8.62 4.78 -11.45
CA LEU A 76 10.04 4.71 -11.81
C LEU A 76 10.95 4.75 -10.59
N ARG A 77 11.98 3.90 -10.58
CA ARG A 77 13.01 3.81 -9.54
C ARG A 77 14.40 3.76 -10.19
N LEU A 78 15.45 4.01 -9.43
CA LEU A 78 16.82 3.76 -9.88
C LEU A 78 17.15 2.27 -9.79
N CYS A 79 17.82 1.77 -10.83
CA CYS A 79 18.24 0.38 -10.88
C CYS A 79 19.37 0.13 -9.88
N ARG A 80 19.14 -0.77 -8.93
CA ARG A 80 20.13 -1.14 -7.88
C ARG A 80 21.33 -1.92 -8.42
N ASN A 81 21.12 -2.63 -9.53
CA ASN A 81 22.12 -3.52 -10.14
C ASN A 81 22.77 -2.89 -11.39
N TYR A 82 22.55 -1.59 -11.61
CA TYR A 82 23.07 -0.94 -12.79
C TYR A 82 24.61 -0.92 -12.78
N SER A 83 25.16 -1.68 -13.71
CA SER A 83 26.55 -1.60 -14.17
C SER A 83 26.48 -1.36 -15.67
N LYS A 84 27.34 -0.49 -16.20
CA LYS A 84 27.33 -0.10 -17.63
C LYS A 84 27.32 -1.30 -18.60
N ASP A 85 27.82 -2.46 -18.16
CA ASP A 85 28.03 -3.64 -19.01
C ASP A 85 27.11 -4.83 -18.69
N GLY A 86 26.32 -4.79 -17.61
CA GLY A 86 25.68 -5.99 -17.03
C GLY A 86 24.16 -5.98 -16.89
N CYS A 87 23.48 -4.83 -17.03
CA CYS A 87 22.03 -4.76 -16.83
C CYS A 87 21.29 -4.69 -18.18
N ARG A 88 20.54 -5.75 -18.52
CA ARG A 88 19.71 -5.83 -19.74
C ARG A 88 18.25 -6.08 -19.38
N GLY A 89 17.33 -5.34 -19.99
CA GLY A 89 15.88 -5.57 -19.89
C GLY A 89 15.24 -5.23 -18.54
N CYS A 90 15.86 -4.39 -17.72
CA CYS A 90 15.24 -3.93 -16.46
C CYS A 90 14.22 -2.80 -16.72
N GLN A 91 13.32 -2.57 -15.77
CA GLN A 91 12.29 -1.52 -15.84
C GLN A 91 12.62 -0.31 -14.93
N ASP A 92 13.88 -0.21 -14.49
CA ASP A 92 14.37 0.84 -13.62
C ASP A 92 15.35 1.76 -14.38
N LEU A 93 15.44 3.02 -13.94
CA LEU A 93 16.31 4.02 -14.55
C LEU A 93 17.79 3.73 -14.27
N HIS A 94 18.58 3.79 -15.33
CA HIS A 94 20.03 3.73 -15.28
C HIS A 94 20.58 5.15 -15.14
N LEU A 95 20.69 5.64 -13.90
CA LEU A 95 21.21 6.96 -13.61
C LEU A 95 22.19 6.94 -12.44
N CYS A 96 23.14 7.87 -12.44
CA CYS A 96 24.00 8.12 -11.30
C CYS A 96 23.17 8.71 -10.14
N LYS A 97 23.21 8.08 -8.98
CA LYS A 97 22.58 8.60 -7.76
C LYS A 97 23.04 10.02 -7.41
N TYR A 98 24.34 10.31 -7.54
CA TYR A 98 24.87 11.64 -7.26
C TYR A 98 24.52 12.68 -8.33
N PHE A 99 24.14 12.24 -9.54
CA PHE A 99 23.59 13.13 -10.56
C PHE A 99 22.19 13.57 -10.19
N VAL A 100 21.35 12.64 -9.73
CA VAL A 100 20.03 12.94 -9.16
C VAL A 100 20.15 13.85 -7.92
N TYR A 101 21.23 13.73 -7.14
CA TYR A 101 21.51 14.64 -6.02
C TYR A 101 22.05 16.02 -6.43
N GLY A 102 22.32 16.26 -7.72
CA GLY A 102 22.87 17.52 -8.21
C GLY A 102 24.34 17.78 -7.85
N ASN A 103 25.05 16.81 -7.26
CA ASN A 103 26.42 17.00 -6.74
C ASN A 103 27.41 15.92 -7.21
N CYS A 104 27.19 15.34 -8.39
CA CYS A 104 28.11 14.34 -8.94
C CYS A 104 29.44 14.98 -9.36
N ARG A 105 30.51 14.63 -8.64
CA ARG A 105 31.88 15.12 -8.90
C ARG A 105 32.47 14.71 -10.26
N TYR A 106 31.86 13.73 -10.93
CA TYR A 106 32.33 13.19 -12.22
C TYR A 106 31.47 13.60 -13.43
N GLY A 107 30.43 14.41 -13.23
CA GLY A 107 29.57 14.89 -14.32
C GLY A 107 30.10 16.14 -15.05
N LYS A 108 30.92 16.95 -14.37
CA LYS A 108 31.49 18.21 -14.88
C LYS A 108 33.03 18.22 -14.85
N GLY A 109 33.66 17.08 -14.52
CA GLY A 109 35.11 16.96 -14.27
C GLY A 109 35.89 16.28 -15.41
N ARG A 110 37.21 16.14 -15.24
CA ARG A 110 38.14 15.58 -16.24
C ARG A 110 37.95 14.07 -16.56
N LYS A 111 37.23 13.33 -15.72
CA LYS A 111 36.96 11.88 -15.90
C LYS A 111 35.44 11.63 -15.98
N PRO A 112 34.97 10.81 -16.93
CA PRO A 112 33.55 10.53 -17.09
C PRO A 112 33.02 9.70 -15.92
N CYS A 113 31.76 9.97 -15.53
CA CYS A 113 31.09 9.18 -14.51
C CYS A 113 30.94 7.71 -14.93
N LYS A 114 31.12 6.80 -13.98
CA LYS A 114 30.90 5.36 -14.19
C LYS A 114 29.42 5.03 -14.42
N PHE A 115 28.51 5.87 -13.94
CA PHE A 115 27.07 5.72 -14.11
C PHE A 115 26.55 6.73 -15.13
N SER A 116 25.48 6.40 -15.85
CA SER A 116 24.87 7.29 -16.84
C SER A 116 24.32 8.57 -16.19
N HIS A 117 24.50 9.69 -16.88
CA HIS A 117 23.85 10.97 -16.60
C HIS A 117 22.86 11.33 -17.73
N ASP A 118 22.58 10.38 -18.62
CA ASP A 118 21.77 10.60 -19.81
C ASP A 118 20.34 10.09 -19.60
N LEU A 119 19.43 11.02 -19.39
CA LEU A 119 17.99 10.77 -19.29
C LEU A 119 17.40 10.33 -20.63
N CYS A 120 17.99 10.76 -21.75
CA CYS A 120 17.55 10.43 -23.10
C CYS A 120 18.25 9.21 -23.69
N SER A 121 18.99 8.44 -22.87
CA SER A 121 19.62 7.21 -23.33
C SER A 121 18.60 6.20 -23.85
N GLU A 122 19.04 5.32 -24.76
CA GLU A 122 18.24 4.23 -25.35
C GLU A 122 17.44 3.42 -24.31
N HIS A 123 17.98 3.25 -23.10
CA HIS A 123 17.31 2.55 -22.00
C HIS A 123 16.33 3.44 -21.21
N ASN A 124 16.72 4.66 -20.86
CA ASN A 124 15.93 5.52 -19.96
C ASN A 124 14.75 6.18 -20.69
N TYR A 125 14.95 6.60 -21.93
CA TYR A 125 13.95 7.38 -22.67
C TYR A 125 12.61 6.64 -22.85
N PRO A 126 12.58 5.34 -23.23
CA PRO A 126 11.31 4.61 -23.32
C PRO A 126 10.57 4.52 -21.98
N LEU A 127 11.28 4.31 -20.86
CA LEU A 127 10.69 4.24 -19.51
C LEU A 127 10.10 5.59 -19.09
N LEU A 128 10.82 6.69 -19.35
CA LEU A 128 10.33 8.04 -19.09
C LEU A 128 9.15 8.39 -19.98
N ARG A 129 9.12 7.93 -21.23
CA ARG A 129 8.03 8.18 -22.18
C ARG A 129 6.77 7.39 -21.86
N GLU A 130 6.89 6.11 -21.46
CA GLU A 130 5.76 5.31 -20.96
C GLU A 130 5.13 5.97 -19.73
N CYS A 131 6.00 6.51 -18.87
CA CYS A 131 5.58 7.33 -17.76
C CYS A 131 5.31 8.79 -18.15
N THR A 132 5.25 9.22 -19.41
CA THR A 132 4.99 10.63 -19.80
C THR A 132 5.78 11.68 -18.98
N LEU A 133 7.00 11.35 -18.53
CA LEU A 133 7.89 12.21 -17.75
C LEU A 133 9.05 12.77 -18.59
N HIS A 134 9.20 12.31 -19.83
CA HIS A 134 10.26 12.69 -20.77
C HIS A 134 10.34 14.20 -21.11
N GLU A 135 9.26 14.97 -20.89
CA GLU A 135 9.23 16.42 -21.15
C GLU A 135 9.45 17.27 -19.86
N LEU A 136 9.62 16.63 -18.69
CA LEU A 136 9.93 17.34 -17.45
C LEU A 136 11.38 17.83 -17.45
N HIS A 137 11.61 18.97 -16.78
CA HIS A 137 12.96 19.45 -16.54
C HIS A 137 13.72 18.49 -15.60
N GLU A 138 15.05 18.41 -15.74
CA GLU A 138 15.87 17.46 -14.97
C GLU A 138 15.67 17.62 -13.46
N ASP A 139 15.71 18.86 -12.96
CA ASP A 139 15.52 19.17 -11.54
C ASP A 139 14.14 18.73 -11.02
N GLU A 140 13.09 18.94 -11.82
CA GLU A 140 11.72 18.53 -11.50
C GLU A 140 11.59 17.01 -11.43
N LEU A 141 12.22 16.31 -12.37
CA LEU A 141 12.27 14.85 -12.41
C LEU A 141 13.05 14.29 -11.21
N PHE A 142 14.18 14.90 -10.84
CA PHE A 142 14.98 14.44 -9.70
C PHE A 142 14.24 14.61 -8.38
N LEU A 143 13.53 15.71 -8.18
CA LEU A 143 12.65 15.90 -7.03
C LEU A 143 11.54 14.85 -6.99
N LEU A 144 10.91 14.57 -8.13
CA LEU A 144 9.88 13.53 -8.25
C LEU A 144 10.45 12.14 -7.90
N LEU A 145 11.66 11.81 -8.34
CA LEU A 145 12.33 10.55 -8.00
C LEU A 145 12.69 10.49 -6.51
N LEU A 146 13.20 11.57 -5.91
CA LEU A 146 13.54 11.65 -4.49
C LEU A 146 12.35 11.36 -3.58
N GLN A 147 11.16 11.85 -3.93
CA GLN A 147 9.95 11.60 -3.11
C GLN A 147 9.30 10.23 -3.34
N ASN A 148 9.64 9.52 -4.42
CA ASN A 148 9.02 8.24 -4.80
C ASN A 148 9.94 7.03 -4.60
N ASP A 149 11.26 7.20 -4.74
CA ASP A 149 12.23 6.12 -4.63
C ASP A 149 12.83 6.02 -3.21
N PRO A 150 12.50 4.95 -2.45
CA PRO A 150 13.00 4.79 -1.09
C PRO A 150 14.51 4.55 -1.00
N THR A 151 15.21 4.30 -2.12
CA THR A 151 16.67 4.09 -2.17
C THR A 151 17.46 5.38 -2.35
N LEU A 152 16.78 6.43 -2.81
CA LEU A 152 17.36 7.75 -3.06
C LEU A 152 17.44 8.59 -1.79
N LEU A 153 16.62 8.33 -0.78
CA LEU A 153 16.81 8.92 0.54
C LEU A 153 17.57 7.91 1.43
N PRO A 154 18.42 8.37 2.37
CA PRO A 154 19.31 7.49 3.12
C PRO A 154 18.56 6.32 3.77
N GLU A 155 19.04 5.11 3.49
CA GLU A 155 18.29 3.88 3.74
C GLU A 155 18.44 3.42 5.20
N LYS A 156 17.32 3.32 5.94
CA LYS A 156 16.80 2.04 6.44
C LYS A 156 15.61 2.27 7.40
N TYR A 157 14.40 2.21 6.85
CA TYR A 157 13.11 2.02 7.53
C TYR A 157 12.54 3.26 8.26
N SER A 158 11.55 3.86 7.59
CA SER A 158 10.61 4.88 8.07
C SER A 158 11.14 6.32 8.09
N LEU A 159 10.30 7.26 7.63
CA LEU A 159 10.43 8.71 7.81
C LEU A 159 10.77 9.11 9.26
N THR A 160 10.39 8.28 10.22
CA THR A 160 10.71 8.43 11.65
C THR A 160 12.18 8.13 12.02
N ARG A 161 13.03 7.67 11.07
CA ARG A 161 14.44 7.36 11.34
C ARG A 161 15.41 8.47 10.89
N GLU A 162 15.09 9.23 9.84
CA GLU A 162 15.88 10.41 9.45
C GLU A 162 15.66 11.56 10.43
N VAL A 163 14.43 11.73 10.94
CA VAL A 163 14.12 12.71 11.98
C VAL A 163 14.43 12.12 13.36
N CYS A 164 15.17 12.86 14.19
CA CYS A 164 15.48 12.44 15.55
C CYS A 164 14.22 12.43 16.43
N CYS A 165 13.80 11.25 16.89
CA CYS A 165 12.64 11.13 17.78
C CYS A 165 12.90 11.73 19.17
N HIS A 166 14.15 11.73 19.65
CA HIS A 166 14.53 12.34 20.92
C HIS A 166 14.50 13.87 20.86
N TYR A 167 14.84 14.45 19.72
CA TYR A 167 14.69 15.88 19.47
C TYR A 167 13.24 16.33 19.65
N ASN A 168 12.27 15.50 19.24
CA ASN A 168 10.85 15.84 19.34
C ASN A 168 10.26 15.65 20.76
N LYS A 169 11.05 15.24 21.76
CA LYS A 169 10.63 15.04 23.16
C LYS A 169 11.33 16.04 24.09
N GLY A 170 10.76 16.37 25.25
CA GLY A 170 11.39 17.25 26.26
C GLY A 170 11.33 18.75 25.94
N SER A 171 11.80 19.60 26.88
CA SER A 171 11.54 21.05 26.88
C SER A 171 12.72 21.96 26.47
N GLY A 172 13.86 21.42 26.04
CA GLY A 172 15.03 22.20 25.61
C GLY A 172 15.16 22.41 24.09
N PRO A 173 16.15 23.23 23.65
CA PRO A 173 16.41 23.52 22.23
C PRO A 173 16.71 22.27 21.39
N HIS A 174 17.31 21.24 22.00
CA HIS A 174 17.55 19.93 21.39
C HIS A 174 16.57 18.84 21.87
N GLY A 175 15.52 19.24 22.60
CA GLY A 175 14.60 18.29 23.22
C GLY A 175 15.31 17.38 24.23
N ALA A 176 15.14 16.08 24.09
CA ALA A 176 15.76 15.03 24.87
C ALA A 176 16.95 14.38 24.13
N CYS A 177 17.38 14.93 22.99
CA CYS A 177 18.54 14.44 22.27
C CYS A 177 19.83 14.82 23.02
N THR A 178 20.55 13.81 23.53
CA THR A 178 21.83 14.01 24.21
C THR A 178 22.99 14.26 23.25
N PHE A 179 22.85 13.87 21.98
CA PHE A 179 23.89 14.03 20.96
C PHE A 179 24.02 15.45 20.40
N ARG A 180 22.99 16.30 20.54
CA ARG A 180 23.00 17.72 20.11
C ARG A 180 23.54 17.87 18.67
N GLU A 181 24.59 18.68 18.47
CA GLU A 181 25.28 18.90 17.19
C GLU A 181 26.09 17.69 16.72
N GLY A 182 26.25 16.64 17.53
CA GLY A 182 26.80 15.35 17.11
C GLY A 182 25.73 14.37 16.63
N CYS A 183 24.45 14.76 16.58
CA CYS A 183 23.39 13.85 16.17
C CYS A 183 23.49 13.54 14.66
N THR A 184 23.41 12.26 14.33
CA THR A 184 23.41 11.77 12.93
C THR A 184 22.02 11.74 12.30
N LYS A 185 21.02 12.30 13.00
CA LYS A 185 19.63 12.41 12.58
C LYS A 185 19.21 13.87 12.57
N LEU A 186 18.31 14.22 11.66
CA LEU A 186 17.80 15.57 11.50
C LEU A 186 16.95 16.00 12.70
N HIS A 187 17.25 17.18 13.24
CA HIS A 187 16.48 17.82 14.29
C HIS A 187 15.32 18.62 13.70
N MET A 188 14.31 17.89 13.21
CA MET A 188 13.11 18.48 12.58
C MET A 188 11.84 18.12 13.36
N CYS A 189 10.82 18.96 13.27
CA CYS A 189 9.50 18.71 13.85
C CYS A 189 8.83 17.53 13.15
N THR A 190 8.55 16.45 13.88
CA THR A 190 7.83 15.28 13.34
C THR A 190 6.44 15.68 12.85
N HIS A 191 5.72 16.52 13.60
CA HIS A 191 4.39 16.98 13.22
C HIS A 191 4.40 17.85 11.95
N PHE A 192 5.47 18.61 11.72
CA PHE A 192 5.60 19.35 10.47
C PHE A 192 5.74 18.41 9.28
N VAL A 193 6.60 17.40 9.41
CA VAL A 193 6.80 16.38 8.38
C VAL A 193 5.53 15.55 8.14
N GLN A 194 4.72 15.33 9.18
CA GLN A 194 3.43 14.64 9.07
C GLN A 194 2.32 15.54 8.50
N GLY A 195 2.52 16.86 8.49
CA GLY A 195 1.56 17.85 8.01
C GLY A 195 0.50 18.26 9.04
N ASP A 196 0.66 17.91 10.31
CA ASP A 196 -0.29 18.17 11.41
C ASP A 196 0.24 19.14 12.48
N CYS A 197 1.38 19.81 12.24
CA CYS A 197 1.92 20.79 13.19
C CYS A 197 0.99 22.00 13.37
N LEU A 198 0.36 22.07 14.55
CA LEU A 198 -0.59 23.12 14.91
C LEU A 198 0.07 24.48 15.20
N PHE A 199 1.38 24.49 15.45
CA PHE A 199 2.10 25.70 15.87
C PHE A 199 2.66 26.51 14.70
N GLY A 200 2.72 25.92 13.50
CA GLY A 200 3.23 26.59 12.29
C GLY A 200 4.58 27.25 12.55
N PRO A 201 4.78 28.53 12.14
CA PRO A 201 6.02 29.27 12.38
C PRO A 201 6.39 29.47 13.87
N LYS A 202 5.43 29.32 14.79
CA LYS A 202 5.65 29.45 16.24
C LYS A 202 6.06 28.13 16.89
N CYS A 203 6.28 27.07 16.11
CA CYS A 203 6.68 25.77 16.64
C CYS A 203 8.04 25.87 17.34
N LYS A 204 8.15 25.23 18.51
CA LYS A 204 9.43 25.12 19.25
C LYS A 204 10.43 24.17 18.58
N ARG A 205 10.01 23.47 17.52
CA ARG A 205 10.82 22.52 16.75
C ARG A 205 11.06 23.07 15.34
N GLN A 206 12.21 22.76 14.76
CA GLN A 206 12.57 23.27 13.44
C GLN A 206 11.70 22.68 12.33
N HIS A 207 11.22 23.53 11.42
CA HIS A 207 10.54 23.12 10.17
C HIS A 207 11.47 23.21 8.96
N VAL A 208 12.68 23.74 9.16
CA VAL A 208 13.76 23.82 8.19
C VAL A 208 14.92 22.96 8.65
N ILE A 209 15.79 22.58 7.71
CA ILE A 209 17.03 21.89 8.03
C ILE A 209 18.01 22.91 8.63
N ASP A 210 18.52 22.62 9.82
CA ASP A 210 19.52 23.46 10.48
C ASP A 210 20.90 23.31 9.84
N GLU A 211 21.83 24.18 10.23
CA GLU A 211 23.18 24.21 9.65
C GLU A 211 23.92 22.88 9.83
N HIS A 212 23.72 22.22 10.97
CA HIS A 212 24.30 20.90 11.24
C HIS A 212 23.72 19.83 10.31
N GLY A 213 22.40 19.78 10.17
CA GLY A 213 21.73 18.87 9.25
C GLY A 213 22.13 19.10 7.80
N ARG A 214 22.34 20.37 7.39
CA ARG A 214 22.85 20.73 6.06
C ARG A 214 24.21 20.10 5.80
N ARG A 215 25.20 20.35 6.68
CA ARG A 215 26.55 19.77 6.53
C ARG A 215 26.51 18.24 6.42
N MET A 216 25.74 17.59 7.28
CA MET A 216 25.58 16.13 7.26
C MET A 216 25.00 15.62 5.92
N LEU A 217 24.06 16.35 5.32
CA LEU A 217 23.46 15.97 4.04
C LEU A 217 24.37 16.27 2.85
N GLU A 218 25.14 17.36 2.91
CA GLU A 218 26.17 17.67 1.92
C GLU A 218 27.30 16.63 1.93
N GLU A 219 27.71 16.15 3.11
CA GLU A 219 28.64 15.03 3.28
C GLU A 219 28.11 13.74 2.65
N LYS A 220 26.79 13.51 2.71
CA LYS A 220 26.11 12.41 2.01
C LYS A 220 25.97 12.64 0.50
N GLY A 221 26.39 13.81 0.00
CA GLY A 221 26.48 14.14 -1.42
C GLY A 221 25.24 14.81 -2.00
N LEU A 222 24.34 15.37 -1.18
CA LEU A 222 23.23 16.18 -1.66
C LEU A 222 23.69 17.62 -1.96
N SER A 223 23.08 18.25 -2.97
CA SER A 223 23.28 19.67 -3.27
C SER A 223 22.47 20.56 -2.34
N GLY A 224 22.91 21.81 -2.14
CA GLY A 224 22.24 22.79 -1.28
C GLY A 224 20.78 23.05 -1.69
N ASP A 225 20.50 23.10 -2.99
CA ASP A 225 19.14 23.33 -3.53
C ASP A 225 18.18 22.19 -3.15
N ILE A 226 18.64 20.93 -3.28
CA ILE A 226 17.84 19.77 -2.86
C ILE A 226 17.65 19.77 -1.35
N ILE A 227 18.69 20.09 -0.58
CA ILE A 227 18.61 20.14 0.88
C ILE A 227 17.58 21.17 1.34
N HIS A 228 17.52 22.32 0.68
CA HIS A 228 16.52 23.34 0.94
C HIS A 228 15.08 22.80 0.74
N ASP A 229 14.87 21.94 -0.25
CA ASP A 229 13.56 21.40 -0.60
C ASP A 229 13.17 20.11 0.15
N LEU A 230 14.14 19.43 0.78
CA LEU A 230 13.93 18.20 1.55
C LEU A 230 12.78 18.25 2.58
N PRO A 231 12.54 19.34 3.34
CA PRO A 231 11.41 19.38 4.27
C PRO A 231 10.07 19.11 3.58
N VAL A 232 9.85 19.67 2.38
CA VAL A 232 8.65 19.44 1.58
C VAL A 232 8.65 18.05 0.97
N ILE A 233 9.81 17.58 0.50
CA ILE A 233 9.97 16.21 -0.02
C ILE A 233 9.60 15.19 1.07
N TYR A 234 10.04 15.37 2.32
CA TYR A 234 9.67 14.48 3.43
C TYR A 234 8.17 14.50 3.72
N GLN A 235 7.52 15.67 3.66
CA GLN A 235 6.05 15.73 3.74
C GLN A 235 5.39 14.93 2.62
N ASN A 236 5.88 15.05 1.39
CA ASN A 236 5.35 14.30 0.25
C ASN A 236 5.58 12.80 0.40
N VAL A 237 6.77 12.37 0.82
CA VAL A 237 7.07 10.95 1.12
C VAL A 237 6.14 10.44 2.21
N TYR A 238 5.85 11.24 3.25
CA TYR A 238 4.91 10.86 4.30
C TYR A 238 3.51 10.67 3.71
N ARG A 239 3.00 11.67 2.99
CA ARG A 239 1.70 11.65 2.30
C ARG A 239 1.54 10.46 1.35
N LEU A 240 2.60 10.09 0.62
CA LEU A 240 2.60 8.96 -0.32
C LEU A 240 2.59 7.59 0.37
N ASN A 241 3.15 7.50 1.58
CA ASN A 241 3.24 6.26 2.35
C ASN A 241 2.10 6.12 3.39
N THR A 242 1.40 7.20 3.70
CA THR A 242 0.20 7.19 4.53
C THR A 242 -0.96 6.59 3.72
N PRO A 243 -1.62 5.52 4.20
CA PRO A 243 -2.74 4.91 3.48
C PRO A 243 -3.87 5.93 3.30
N ILE A 244 -4.18 6.28 2.05
CA ILE A 244 -5.34 7.10 1.71
C ILE A 244 -6.58 6.25 2.03
N ALA A 245 -7.38 6.67 3.03
CA ALA A 245 -8.72 6.13 3.22
C ALA A 245 -9.51 6.36 1.92
N SER A 246 -9.98 5.28 1.30
CA SER A 246 -10.69 5.33 0.03
C SER A 246 -12.01 6.08 0.17
N TYR A 247 -12.03 7.36 -0.19
CA TYR A 247 -13.26 8.13 -0.36
C TYR A 247 -13.86 7.85 -1.74
N THR A 248 -14.89 7.02 -1.78
CA THR A 248 -15.89 7.08 -2.86
C THR A 248 -16.74 8.33 -2.63
N ALA A 249 -16.88 9.13 -3.68
CA ALA A 249 -17.70 10.32 -3.67
C ALA A 249 -19.18 9.93 -3.73
N ARG A 250 -20.00 10.44 -2.81
CA ARG A 250 -21.43 10.67 -3.02
C ARG A 250 -21.74 12.07 -2.56
N GLU A 251 -22.29 12.84 -3.50
CA GLU A 251 -22.71 14.23 -3.35
C GLU A 251 -23.96 14.35 -2.47
N HIS A 252 -24.15 15.57 -1.97
CA HIS A 252 -25.07 16.02 -0.91
C HIS A 252 -26.57 15.84 -1.20
N PHE A 253 -27.34 15.61 -0.13
CA PHE A 253 -28.52 16.41 0.24
C PHE A 253 -28.65 16.46 1.79
N ALA A 254 -28.88 17.65 2.34
CA ALA A 254 -29.11 18.02 3.76
C ALA A 254 -30.36 17.32 4.35
N GLU A 255 -30.65 17.13 5.66
CA GLU A 255 -30.28 17.58 7.03
C GLU A 255 -31.02 16.60 8.03
N PRO A 256 -31.15 16.77 9.38
CA PRO A 256 -30.20 17.07 10.45
C PRO A 256 -30.23 16.04 11.65
N VAL A 257 -29.28 16.20 12.58
CA VAL A 257 -29.23 15.72 13.99
C VAL A 257 -28.94 14.22 14.27
N SER A 258 -27.70 13.92 14.72
CA SER A 258 -27.39 13.27 16.02
C SER A 258 -25.88 13.01 16.21
N ARG A 259 -25.45 13.14 17.47
CA ARG A 259 -24.08 13.09 18.04
C ARG A 259 -23.26 11.80 17.77
N PRO A 260 -21.93 11.82 18.04
CA PRO A 260 -20.91 11.19 17.21
C PRO A 260 -20.70 9.71 17.52
N VAL A 261 -20.54 8.90 16.47
CA VAL A 261 -19.98 7.55 16.58
C VAL A 261 -18.61 7.55 15.93
N ILE A 262 -17.60 7.32 16.75
CA ILE A 262 -16.20 7.04 16.43
C ILE A 262 -16.15 6.07 15.24
N GLN A 263 -15.72 6.52 14.06
CA GLN A 263 -15.49 5.62 12.92
C GLN A 263 -14.09 5.01 13.03
N LYS A 264 -14.09 3.74 13.44
CA LYS A 264 -12.94 2.85 13.57
C LYS A 264 -12.21 2.75 12.23
N GLU A 265 -10.88 2.86 12.32
CA GLU A 265 -9.93 2.44 11.29
C GLU A 265 -10.39 1.12 10.66
N ASP A 266 -10.20 0.96 9.35
CA ASP A 266 -10.61 -0.22 8.61
C ASP A 266 -9.62 -1.38 8.89
N LYS A 267 -9.64 -1.86 10.13
CA LYS A 267 -8.80 -2.94 10.67
C LYS A 267 -9.17 -4.23 9.93
N LYS A 268 -8.27 -4.72 9.07
CA LYS A 268 -8.55 -5.88 8.19
C LYS A 268 -8.29 -7.25 8.84
N GLU A 269 -7.61 -7.28 9.98
CA GLU A 269 -7.23 -8.50 10.68
C GLU A 269 -7.71 -8.49 12.13
N ILE A 270 -8.12 -9.66 12.62
CA ILE A 270 -8.53 -9.87 14.00
C ILE A 270 -7.28 -10.04 14.88
N CYS A 271 -7.26 -9.33 16.00
CA CYS A 271 -6.13 -9.31 16.92
C CYS A 271 -5.96 -10.68 17.59
N LEU A 272 -4.91 -11.41 17.18
CA LEU A 272 -4.58 -12.71 17.76
C LEU A 272 -4.30 -12.64 19.27
N HIS A 273 -3.69 -11.56 19.74
CA HIS A 273 -3.42 -11.36 21.16
C HIS A 273 -4.69 -11.09 21.97
N PHE A 274 -5.69 -10.44 21.37
CA PHE A 274 -6.98 -10.19 22.02
C PHE A 274 -7.75 -11.49 22.20
N LEU A 275 -7.79 -12.34 21.16
CA LEU A 275 -8.41 -13.66 21.25
C LEU A 275 -7.81 -14.52 22.36
N ARG A 276 -6.50 -14.37 22.63
CA ARG A 276 -5.80 -15.03 23.75
C ARG A 276 -5.83 -14.26 25.07
N ARG A 277 -6.66 -13.22 25.18
CA ARG A 277 -6.80 -12.37 26.38
C ARG A 277 -5.51 -11.66 26.85
N ASN A 278 -4.56 -11.46 25.93
CA ASN A 278 -3.21 -10.95 26.21
C ASN A 278 -2.87 -9.67 25.41
N CYS A 279 -3.85 -9.03 24.78
CA CYS A 279 -3.61 -7.78 24.04
C CYS A 279 -3.37 -6.61 25.01
N ARG A 280 -2.19 -5.98 24.92
CA ARG A 280 -1.82 -4.82 25.74
C ARG A 280 -2.25 -3.48 25.17
N PHE A 281 -2.71 -3.46 23.91
CA PHE A 281 -3.03 -2.24 23.17
C PHE A 281 -4.49 -1.80 23.30
N GLN A 282 -5.38 -2.64 23.85
CA GLN A 282 -6.79 -2.32 24.10
C GLN A 282 -7.44 -1.58 22.91
N GLU A 283 -8.06 -0.43 23.13
CA GLU A 283 -8.74 0.35 22.10
C GLU A 283 -7.80 0.96 21.04
N GLN A 284 -6.49 1.05 21.33
CA GLN A 284 -5.45 1.52 20.40
C GLN A 284 -4.89 0.39 19.51
N CYS A 285 -5.43 -0.83 19.63
CA CYS A 285 -4.96 -1.94 18.82
C CYS A 285 -5.33 -1.74 17.34
N VAL A 286 -4.33 -1.78 16.45
CA VAL A 286 -4.53 -1.68 14.99
C VAL A 286 -5.28 -2.87 14.37
N CYS A 287 -5.57 -3.91 15.16
CA CYS A 287 -6.34 -5.09 14.75
C CYS A 287 -7.72 -5.09 15.43
N VAL A 288 -8.71 -5.75 14.81
CA VAL A 288 -10.07 -5.83 15.37
C VAL A 288 -10.05 -6.72 16.61
N HIS A 289 -10.58 -6.20 17.71
CA HIS A 289 -10.91 -6.99 18.89
C HIS A 289 -12.25 -7.69 18.65
N TYR A 290 -12.20 -8.99 18.42
CA TYR A 290 -13.37 -9.82 18.18
C TYR A 290 -13.20 -11.19 18.85
N LYS A 291 -14.32 -11.79 19.28
CA LYS A 291 -14.35 -13.01 20.10
C LYS A 291 -14.13 -14.31 19.32
N LEU A 292 -14.17 -14.26 17.99
CA LEU A 292 -13.94 -15.39 17.09
C LEU A 292 -12.77 -15.10 16.14
N PRO A 293 -12.08 -16.12 15.59
CA PRO A 293 -10.99 -15.94 14.63
C PRO A 293 -11.46 -15.48 13.23
N TYR A 294 -12.76 -15.30 13.07
CA TYR A 294 -13.42 -14.81 11.86
C TYR A 294 -14.55 -13.83 12.24
N LYS A 295 -14.83 -12.87 11.37
CA LYS A 295 -15.96 -11.93 11.53
C LYS A 295 -16.54 -11.62 10.15
N TRP A 296 -17.86 -11.68 10.03
CA TRP A 296 -18.56 -11.33 8.79
C TRP A 296 -19.27 -10.00 8.92
N GLU A 297 -19.05 -9.13 7.94
CA GLU A 297 -19.62 -7.78 7.91
C GLU A 297 -20.22 -7.48 6.54
N VAL A 298 -21.32 -6.74 6.54
CA VAL A 298 -21.98 -6.21 5.34
C VAL A 298 -21.88 -4.70 5.33
N PHE A 299 -21.61 -4.13 4.17
CA PHE A 299 -21.57 -2.69 3.98
C PHE A 299 -22.96 -2.19 3.60
N ASP A 300 -23.55 -1.36 4.45
CA ASP A 300 -24.91 -0.83 4.25
C ASP A 300 -24.95 0.50 3.48
N GLY A 301 -23.83 0.89 2.85
CA GLY A 301 -23.65 2.18 2.18
C GLY A 301 -22.94 3.22 3.04
N ASN A 302 -22.90 3.07 4.37
CA ASN A 302 -22.24 4.00 5.27
C ASN A 302 -21.15 3.34 6.14
N CYS A 303 -21.42 2.15 6.69
CA CYS A 303 -20.45 1.44 7.53
C CYS A 303 -20.54 -0.08 7.42
N TRP A 304 -19.48 -0.76 7.87
CA TRP A 304 -19.45 -2.21 7.98
C TRP A 304 -20.21 -2.65 9.23
N LYS A 305 -21.33 -3.38 9.04
CA LYS A 305 -22.16 -3.93 10.11
C LYS A 305 -21.98 -5.43 10.22
N GLU A 306 -21.87 -5.92 11.44
CA GLU A 306 -21.74 -7.35 11.72
C GLU A 306 -23.00 -8.14 11.34
N LEU A 307 -22.79 -9.31 10.72
CA LEU A 307 -23.88 -10.24 10.39
C LEU A 307 -24.24 -11.10 11.60
N ARG A 308 -25.54 -11.10 11.97
CA ARG A 308 -26.08 -11.79 13.16
C ARG A 308 -25.82 -13.30 13.20
N HIS A 309 -25.69 -13.95 12.05
CA HIS A 309 -25.46 -15.40 11.90
C HIS A 309 -24.02 -15.72 11.45
N THR A 310 -23.03 -15.01 12.02
CA THR A 310 -21.61 -15.12 11.62
C THR A 310 -21.06 -16.56 11.66
N GLU A 311 -21.44 -17.37 12.65
CA GLU A 311 -20.96 -18.77 12.76
C GLU A 311 -21.57 -19.68 11.68
N ASP A 312 -22.87 -19.51 11.36
CA ASP A 312 -23.53 -20.28 10.31
C ASP A 312 -23.01 -19.90 8.92
N ILE A 313 -22.75 -18.60 8.70
CA ILE A 313 -22.13 -18.09 7.47
C ILE A 313 -20.71 -18.64 7.35
N GLU A 314 -19.92 -18.61 8.43
CA GLU A 314 -18.56 -19.17 8.42
C GLU A 314 -18.57 -20.66 8.13
N ARG A 315 -19.43 -21.43 8.82
CA ARG A 315 -19.58 -22.88 8.62
C ARG A 315 -19.91 -23.20 7.16
N ALA A 316 -20.84 -22.44 6.58
CA ALA A 316 -21.20 -22.59 5.18
C ALA A 316 -20.06 -22.19 4.25
N PHE A 317 -19.33 -21.10 4.53
CA PHE A 317 -18.19 -20.65 3.74
C PHE A 317 -17.04 -21.66 3.75
N CYS A 318 -16.72 -22.22 4.92
CA CYS A 318 -15.68 -23.24 5.08
C CYS A 318 -15.88 -24.46 4.19
N ASP A 319 -17.12 -24.82 3.86
CA ASP A 319 -17.42 -25.89 2.92
C ASP A 319 -17.22 -25.42 1.48
N PRO A 320 -16.25 -25.99 0.74
CA PRO A 320 -15.99 -25.61 -0.64
C PRO A 320 -17.13 -25.98 -1.60
N ARG A 321 -18.17 -26.72 -1.20
CA ARG A 321 -19.36 -26.98 -2.05
C ARG A 321 -20.28 -25.77 -2.10
N ASN A 322 -20.41 -25.05 -1.00
CA ASN A 322 -21.34 -23.95 -0.88
C ASN A 322 -20.88 -22.72 -1.66
N THR A 323 -21.82 -22.11 -2.37
CA THR A 323 -21.67 -20.79 -3.00
C THR A 323 -22.42 -19.71 -2.25
N HIS A 324 -23.33 -20.08 -1.36
CA HIS A 324 -24.17 -19.16 -0.59
C HIS A 324 -24.22 -19.56 0.88
N SER A 325 -24.45 -18.58 1.75
CA SER A 325 -24.79 -18.85 3.16
C SER A 325 -26.24 -19.34 3.29
N PRO A 326 -26.60 -20.03 4.38
CA PRO A 326 -28.00 -20.33 4.70
C PRO A 326 -28.78 -19.04 5.06
N GLY A 327 -30.11 -19.11 4.97
CA GLY A 327 -31.03 -18.04 5.40
C GLY A 327 -31.76 -17.32 4.26
N SER A 328 -32.70 -16.45 4.62
CA SER A 328 -33.56 -15.72 3.66
C SER A 328 -32.83 -14.62 2.89
N ARG A 329 -31.72 -14.08 3.44
CA ARG A 329 -30.84 -13.10 2.79
C ARG A 329 -29.40 -13.65 2.73
N PRO A 330 -29.13 -14.59 1.81
CA PRO A 330 -27.87 -15.31 1.77
C PRO A 330 -26.71 -14.43 1.28
N VAL A 331 -25.53 -14.64 1.84
CA VAL A 331 -24.27 -14.09 1.31
C VAL A 331 -23.83 -14.95 0.14
N ASP A 332 -23.61 -14.35 -1.03
CA ASP A 332 -22.93 -14.98 -2.16
C ASP A 332 -21.40 -14.94 -1.92
N PHE A 333 -20.81 -16.11 -1.76
CA PHE A 333 -19.40 -16.30 -1.47
C PHE A 333 -18.47 -16.15 -2.68
N LEU A 334 -19.01 -16.09 -3.90
CA LEU A 334 -18.25 -15.87 -5.13
C LEU A 334 -18.10 -14.38 -5.43
N THR A 335 -19.19 -13.63 -5.32
CA THR A 335 -19.19 -12.18 -5.52
C THR A 335 -18.82 -11.40 -4.27
N MET A 336 -18.86 -12.05 -3.10
CA MET A 336 -18.72 -11.40 -1.80
C MET A 336 -19.76 -10.29 -1.62
N THR A 337 -21.02 -10.60 -1.95
CA THR A 337 -22.16 -9.69 -1.79
C THR A 337 -23.32 -10.36 -1.06
N ARG A 338 -24.25 -9.57 -0.54
CA ARG A 338 -25.56 -10.04 -0.08
C ARG A 338 -26.59 -9.16 -0.76
N GLU A 339 -27.37 -9.74 -1.67
CA GLU A 339 -28.13 -8.98 -2.66
C GLU A 339 -27.17 -8.07 -3.46
N SER A 340 -27.29 -6.74 -3.34
CA SER A 340 -26.38 -5.75 -3.92
C SER A 340 -25.28 -5.27 -2.97
N ASP A 341 -25.37 -5.60 -1.68
CA ASP A 341 -24.51 -5.01 -0.64
C ASP A 341 -23.18 -5.76 -0.55
N PRO A 342 -22.03 -5.06 -0.56
CA PRO A 342 -20.73 -5.70 -0.36
C PRO A 342 -20.62 -6.39 1.00
N VAL A 343 -20.02 -7.57 1.03
CA VAL A 343 -19.76 -8.35 2.24
C VAL A 343 -18.26 -8.59 2.37
N ARG A 344 -17.74 -8.59 3.60
CA ARG A 344 -16.35 -8.97 3.87
C ARG A 344 -16.26 -9.95 5.02
N ARG A 345 -15.19 -10.75 4.98
CA ARG A 345 -14.75 -11.63 6.06
C ARG A 345 -13.42 -11.13 6.60
N LEU A 346 -13.38 -10.77 7.87
CA LEU A 346 -12.13 -10.53 8.60
C LEU A 346 -11.64 -11.84 9.19
N SER A 347 -10.32 -11.99 9.32
CA SER A 347 -9.72 -13.19 9.91
C SER A 347 -8.53 -12.87 10.78
N THR A 348 -8.12 -13.80 11.63
CA THR A 348 -6.77 -13.78 12.19
C THR A 348 -5.74 -14.01 11.10
N VAL A 349 -4.47 -13.73 11.43
CA VAL A 349 -3.34 -13.96 10.55
C VAL A 349 -3.27 -15.43 10.07
N SER A 350 -2.79 -15.65 8.84
CA SER A 350 -2.65 -16.99 8.24
C SER A 350 -1.65 -17.84 9.04
N SER A 351 -1.99 -19.12 9.28
CA SER A 351 -1.19 -20.04 10.09
C SER A 351 0.23 -20.25 9.56
N VAL A 352 0.46 -20.09 8.25
CA VAL A 352 1.79 -20.26 7.63
C VAL A 352 2.76 -19.11 7.92
N THR A 353 2.25 -17.97 8.38
CA THR A 353 3.06 -16.77 8.68
C THR A 353 3.55 -16.72 10.13
N LYS A 354 3.10 -17.64 10.98
CA LYS A 354 3.43 -17.70 12.39
C LYS A 354 3.96 -19.09 12.77
N PRO A 355 4.82 -19.18 13.81
CA PRO A 355 5.24 -20.47 14.35
C PRO A 355 4.06 -21.32 14.87
N ALA A 356 4.20 -22.65 14.87
CA ALA A 356 3.14 -23.59 15.23
C ALA A 356 2.55 -23.42 16.65
N HIS A 357 3.30 -22.84 17.59
CA HIS A 357 2.81 -22.56 18.95
C HIS A 357 1.81 -21.39 19.00
N TYR A 358 1.62 -20.66 17.89
CA TYR A 358 0.59 -19.63 17.81
C TYR A 358 -0.79 -20.26 17.56
N ILE A 359 -1.56 -20.53 18.62
CA ILE A 359 -2.97 -20.96 18.56
C ILE A 359 -3.90 -19.86 17.97
N MET A 360 -5.05 -20.24 17.41
CA MET A 360 -6.08 -19.33 16.85
C MET A 360 -5.69 -18.56 15.56
N THR A 361 -4.62 -18.95 14.88
CA THR A 361 -4.35 -18.48 13.51
C THR A 361 -5.32 -19.12 12.51
N THR A 362 -5.63 -18.43 11.40
CA THR A 362 -6.52 -18.98 10.38
C THR A 362 -5.76 -19.98 9.51
N GLU A 363 -6.17 -21.23 9.53
CA GLU A 363 -5.66 -22.26 8.62
C GLU A 363 -6.45 -22.23 7.31
N TRP A 364 -5.76 -21.95 6.21
CA TRP A 364 -6.37 -21.92 4.89
C TRP A 364 -6.14 -23.23 4.14
N LEU A 365 -7.24 -23.81 3.66
CA LEU A 365 -7.29 -25.06 2.92
C LEU A 365 -7.60 -24.78 1.45
N TRP A 366 -6.91 -25.51 0.57
CA TRP A 366 -7.07 -25.37 -0.86
C TRP A 366 -7.73 -26.63 -1.42
N TYR A 367 -8.69 -26.45 -2.31
CA TYR A 367 -9.47 -27.52 -2.91
C TYR A 367 -9.53 -27.39 -4.42
N TYR A 368 -9.55 -28.52 -5.13
CA TYR A 368 -9.89 -28.57 -6.55
C TYR A 368 -11.16 -29.40 -6.77
N LYS A 369 -11.94 -29.05 -7.81
CA LYS A 369 -13.14 -29.78 -8.19
C LYS A 369 -12.77 -31.09 -8.91
N GLY A 370 -13.07 -32.21 -8.27
CA GLY A 370 -12.92 -33.57 -8.79
C GLY A 370 -13.94 -33.92 -9.87
N ASP A 371 -13.88 -35.16 -10.34
CA ASP A 371 -14.70 -35.65 -11.47
C ASP A 371 -16.17 -35.86 -11.08
N HIS A 372 -16.45 -36.23 -9.82
CA HIS A 372 -17.81 -36.45 -9.30
C HIS A 372 -18.37 -35.21 -8.60
N GLU A 373 -17.96 -34.03 -9.04
CA GLU A 373 -18.26 -32.74 -8.40
C GLU A 373 -17.83 -32.60 -6.93
N ASN A 374 -17.06 -33.56 -6.41
CA ASN A 374 -16.47 -33.51 -5.09
C ASN A 374 -15.32 -32.50 -5.04
N TRP A 375 -15.19 -31.79 -3.91
CA TRP A 375 -14.04 -30.93 -3.66
C TRP A 375 -12.98 -31.70 -2.90
N ILE A 376 -11.80 -31.84 -3.49
CA ILE A 376 -10.70 -32.61 -2.90
C ILE A 376 -9.62 -31.64 -2.43
N GLU A 377 -9.21 -31.79 -1.18
CA GLU A 377 -8.15 -30.96 -0.59
C GLU A 377 -6.78 -31.30 -1.18
N TYR A 378 -5.98 -30.28 -1.49
CA TYR A 378 -4.59 -30.48 -1.91
C TYR A 378 -3.75 -31.09 -0.76
N GLY A 379 -3.05 -32.18 -1.08
CA GLY A 379 -2.25 -32.97 -0.15
C GLY A 379 -3.02 -34.11 0.53
N LYS A 380 -4.34 -34.19 0.36
CA LYS A 380 -5.15 -35.32 0.83
C LYS A 380 -5.39 -36.34 -0.28
N PRO A 381 -5.56 -37.64 0.06
CA PRO A 381 -5.86 -38.66 -0.93
C PRO A 381 -7.25 -38.45 -1.55
N ASP A 382 -7.35 -38.58 -2.88
CA ASP A 382 -8.64 -38.64 -3.58
C ASP A 382 -9.32 -40.01 -3.44
N ASP A 383 -10.51 -40.18 -4.06
CA ASP A 383 -11.26 -41.46 -4.07
C ASP A 383 -10.43 -42.64 -4.62
N LYS A 384 -9.40 -42.36 -5.43
CA LYS A 384 -8.45 -43.34 -6.00
C LYS A 384 -7.15 -43.42 -5.19
N LYS A 385 -7.14 -42.91 -3.95
CA LYS A 385 -5.99 -42.83 -3.03
C LYS A 385 -4.76 -42.10 -3.59
N ARG A 386 -4.94 -41.19 -4.56
CA ARG A 386 -3.84 -40.38 -5.11
C ARG A 386 -3.78 -39.02 -4.43
N THR A 387 -2.58 -38.60 -4.09
CA THR A 387 -2.29 -37.30 -3.46
C THR A 387 -1.64 -36.34 -4.46
N THR A 388 -1.70 -35.05 -4.14
CA THR A 388 -0.95 -34.01 -4.87
C THR A 388 0.41 -33.79 -4.23
N SER A 389 1.41 -33.37 -5.02
CA SER A 389 2.76 -33.08 -4.52
C SER A 389 2.82 -31.88 -3.59
N LEU A 390 1.90 -30.92 -3.76
CA LEU A 390 1.77 -29.75 -2.89
C LEU A 390 0.56 -29.94 -1.96
N SER A 391 0.77 -29.60 -0.69
CA SER A 391 -0.29 -29.52 0.33
C SER A 391 -0.97 -28.16 0.31
N SER A 392 -2.15 -28.06 0.93
CA SER A 392 -2.81 -26.78 1.22
C SER A 392 -1.87 -25.75 1.86
N ARG A 393 -0.99 -26.21 2.77
CA ARG A 393 0.01 -25.35 3.43
C ARG A 393 1.00 -24.74 2.44
N ASN A 394 1.57 -25.55 1.55
CA ASN A 394 2.54 -25.06 0.57
C ASN A 394 1.89 -24.11 -0.45
N LEU A 395 0.65 -24.39 -0.82
CA LEU A 395 -0.12 -23.50 -1.70
C LEU A 395 -0.44 -22.16 -1.04
N GLU A 396 -0.77 -22.17 0.25
CA GLU A 396 -1.00 -20.94 1.01
C GLU A 396 0.30 -20.11 1.15
N GLU A 397 1.44 -20.75 1.40
CA GLU A 397 2.75 -20.08 1.41
C GLU A 397 3.06 -19.40 0.07
N ALA A 398 2.84 -20.11 -1.05
CA ALA A 398 3.04 -19.58 -2.39
C ALA A 398 2.05 -18.44 -2.72
N TYR A 399 0.78 -18.58 -2.33
CA TYR A 399 -0.25 -17.56 -2.54
C TYR A 399 0.04 -16.25 -1.81
N LEU A 400 0.55 -16.33 -0.57
CA LEU A 400 0.94 -15.14 0.19
C LEU A 400 2.19 -14.46 -0.37
N ALA A 401 3.13 -15.22 -0.94
CA ALA A 401 4.30 -14.68 -1.61
C ALA A 401 3.94 -13.96 -2.92
N ASN A 402 3.04 -14.53 -3.72
CA ASN A 402 2.56 -13.93 -4.96
C ASN A 402 1.13 -14.41 -5.31
N ARG A 403 0.15 -13.50 -5.21
CA ARG A 403 -1.28 -13.79 -5.45
C ARG A 403 -1.65 -14.01 -6.92
N SER A 404 -0.78 -13.63 -7.87
CA SER A 404 -0.98 -13.85 -9.31
C SER A 404 -0.07 -14.91 -9.89
N ALA A 405 0.69 -15.64 -9.05
CA ALA A 405 1.55 -16.71 -9.51
C ALA A 405 0.75 -17.90 -10.07
N GLU A 406 1.39 -18.63 -11.00
CA GLU A 406 0.97 -19.96 -11.42
C GLU A 406 1.95 -20.99 -10.85
N VAL A 407 1.43 -22.02 -10.17
CA VAL A 407 2.24 -23.06 -9.51
C VAL A 407 2.00 -24.43 -10.15
N THR A 408 3.05 -25.24 -10.25
CA THR A 408 2.96 -26.60 -10.81
C THR A 408 2.68 -27.61 -9.71
N VAL A 409 1.63 -28.42 -9.87
CA VAL A 409 1.22 -29.49 -8.97
C VAL A 409 1.24 -30.82 -9.69
N MET A 410 1.93 -31.81 -9.13
CA MET A 410 1.88 -33.19 -9.60
C MET A 410 0.75 -33.94 -8.89
N LYS A 411 -0.01 -34.76 -9.63
CA LYS A 411 -0.98 -35.72 -9.06
C LYS A 411 -0.84 -37.05 -9.80
N GLY A 412 -0.30 -38.06 -9.12
CA GLY A 412 0.19 -39.28 -9.77
C GLY A 412 1.28 -38.93 -10.78
N HIS A 413 1.14 -39.38 -12.03
CA HIS A 413 2.10 -39.09 -13.12
C HIS A 413 1.74 -37.86 -13.98
N ARG A 414 0.76 -37.05 -13.55
CA ARG A 414 0.26 -35.90 -14.33
C ARG A 414 0.64 -34.57 -13.67
N ASN A 415 1.14 -33.65 -14.48
CA ASN A 415 1.42 -32.26 -14.11
C ASN A 415 0.19 -31.38 -14.36
N TYR A 416 -0.11 -30.52 -13.40
CA TYR A 416 -1.15 -29.51 -13.49
C TYR A 416 -0.58 -28.14 -13.15
N TYR A 417 -1.09 -27.10 -13.79
CA TYR A 417 -0.78 -25.71 -13.49
C TYR A 417 -1.96 -25.08 -12.74
N LEU A 418 -1.69 -24.48 -11.59
CA LEU A 418 -2.67 -23.84 -10.74
C LEU A 418 -2.47 -22.32 -10.79
N SER A 419 -3.45 -21.61 -11.35
CA SER A 419 -3.49 -20.13 -11.35
C SER A 419 -4.22 -19.63 -10.11
N PHE A 420 -3.54 -18.87 -9.26
CA PHE A 420 -4.15 -18.25 -8.09
C PHE A 420 -5.09 -17.10 -8.45
N GLN A 421 -4.79 -16.36 -9.53
CA GLN A 421 -5.62 -15.26 -9.99
C GLN A 421 -6.95 -15.76 -10.56
N ASP A 422 -6.90 -16.79 -11.41
CA ASP A 422 -8.10 -17.29 -12.07
C ASP A 422 -8.89 -18.27 -11.20
N MET A 423 -8.26 -18.82 -10.15
CA MET A 423 -8.82 -19.88 -9.31
C MET A 423 -9.17 -21.13 -10.13
N TYR A 424 -8.25 -21.55 -11.01
CA TYR A 424 -8.35 -22.76 -11.81
C TYR A 424 -7.05 -23.57 -11.82
N GLN A 425 -7.21 -24.89 -11.87
CA GLN A 425 -6.17 -25.84 -12.19
C GLN A 425 -6.35 -26.33 -13.63
N ARG A 426 -5.28 -26.38 -14.43
CA ARG A 426 -5.31 -26.83 -15.83
C ARG A 426 -4.22 -27.87 -16.13
N ASN A 427 -4.52 -28.81 -17.02
CA ASN A 427 -3.52 -29.70 -17.60
C ASN A 427 -3.49 -29.47 -19.13
N PRO A 428 -2.49 -28.76 -19.65
CA PRO A 428 -2.37 -28.48 -21.08
C PRO A 428 -2.31 -29.74 -21.95
N LYS A 429 -1.70 -30.83 -21.47
CA LYS A 429 -1.56 -32.08 -22.23
C LYS A 429 -2.88 -32.82 -22.45
N HIS A 430 -3.84 -32.65 -21.53
CA HIS A 430 -5.14 -33.34 -21.57
C HIS A 430 -6.32 -32.37 -21.72
N ASN A 431 -6.04 -31.09 -21.94
CA ASN A 431 -7.02 -30.00 -22.00
C ASN A 431 -8.09 -30.03 -20.88
N THR A 432 -7.69 -30.41 -19.66
CA THR A 432 -8.61 -30.43 -18.51
C THR A 432 -8.47 -29.14 -17.72
N LYS A 433 -9.60 -28.54 -17.32
CA LYS A 433 -9.68 -27.34 -16.48
C LYS A 433 -10.62 -27.61 -15.31
N ARG A 434 -10.16 -27.39 -14.07
CA ARG A 434 -10.89 -27.64 -12.82
C ARG A 434 -10.92 -26.39 -11.98
N ARG A 435 -12.09 -26.07 -11.40
CA ARG A 435 -12.22 -24.94 -10.46
C ARG A 435 -11.43 -25.22 -9.19
N VAL A 436 -10.89 -24.17 -8.61
CA VAL A 436 -10.14 -24.20 -7.34
C VAL A 436 -10.81 -23.26 -6.35
N ARG A 437 -10.84 -23.66 -5.08
CA ARG A 437 -11.39 -22.85 -3.97
C ARG A 437 -10.41 -22.83 -2.81
N ARG A 438 -10.24 -21.65 -2.23
CA ARG A 438 -9.50 -21.42 -0.99
C ARG A 438 -10.52 -21.16 0.12
N ARG A 439 -10.58 -22.03 1.14
CA ARG A 439 -11.51 -21.95 2.28
C ARG A 439 -10.79 -22.12 3.61
N PRO A 440 -11.18 -21.42 4.68
CA PRO A 440 -10.58 -21.60 6.00
C PRO A 440 -11.09 -22.89 6.64
N ARG A 441 -10.30 -23.51 7.53
CA ARG A 441 -10.80 -24.55 8.43
C ARG A 441 -11.81 -23.94 9.41
N PHE A 442 -12.98 -24.56 9.52
CA PHE A 442 -14.01 -24.11 10.48
C PHE A 442 -13.54 -24.35 11.92
N ILE A 443 -13.80 -23.38 12.79
CA ILE A 443 -13.60 -23.48 14.23
C ILE A 443 -14.87 -22.95 14.89
N SER A 444 -15.51 -23.74 15.75
CA SER A 444 -16.75 -23.31 16.42
C SER A 444 -16.47 -22.32 17.55
N SER A 445 -17.48 -21.54 17.94
CA SER A 445 -17.40 -20.69 19.14
C SER A 445 -16.95 -21.46 20.39
N ARG A 446 -17.48 -22.68 20.57
CA ARG A 446 -17.09 -23.61 21.64
C ARG A 446 -15.62 -24.04 21.57
N GLU A 447 -15.11 -24.40 20.39
CA GLU A 447 -13.70 -24.78 20.23
C GLU A 447 -12.74 -23.62 20.55
N VAL A 448 -13.12 -22.38 20.21
CA VAL A 448 -12.33 -21.20 20.55
C VAL A 448 -12.24 -21.05 22.08
N GLU A 449 -13.37 -21.19 22.78
CA GLU A 449 -13.41 -21.12 24.24
C GLU A 449 -12.58 -22.22 24.89
N GLU A 450 -12.69 -23.46 24.41
CA GLU A 450 -11.90 -24.60 24.91
C GLU A 450 -10.40 -24.42 24.66
N THR A 451 -10.01 -23.84 23.53
CA THR A 451 -8.59 -23.64 23.17
C THR A 451 -7.96 -22.45 23.89
N VAL A 452 -8.73 -21.40 24.18
CA VAL A 452 -8.26 -20.21 24.92
C VAL A 452 -8.23 -20.44 26.43
N SER A 453 -9.00 -21.40 26.94
CA SER A 453 -9.03 -21.76 28.37
C SER A 453 -7.95 -22.76 28.79
N ARG A 454 -7.22 -23.33 27.83
CA ARG A 454 -6.03 -24.18 28.03
C ARG A 454 -4.78 -23.32 27.94
#